data_AF-J2JYI0-F1
#
_entry.id   AF-J2JYI0-F1
#
_cell.length_a   1.000
_cell.length_b   1.000
_cell.length_c   1.000
_cell.angle_alpha   90.00
_cell.angle_beta   90.00
_cell.angle_gamma   90.00
#
_symmetry.space_group_name_H-M   'P 1'
#
loop_
_entity.id
_entity.type
_entity.pdbx_description
1 polymer ?
#
loop_
_entity_poly.entity_id
_entity_poly.type
_entity_poly.pdbx_seq_one_letter_code
_entity_poly.pdbx_strand_id
1 'polypeptide(L)' 'MLGHLGSEVKKLLGEGIAPDHIRAGLDRHRAKGLHPSTLPSLVHEAMNAAPTASGTAHQSWTNPTDVAAAYGGDL' A
#
# COMPACT_ATOMS: atom_id res chain seq x y z
N MET A 1 -12.97 3.34 -21.59
CA MET A 1 -12.08 3.43 -20.40
C MET A 1 -12.83 3.60 -19.08
N LEU A 2 -13.91 4.41 -19.02
CA LEU A 2 -14.64 4.65 -17.77
C LEU A 2 -15.18 3.37 -17.10
N GLY A 3 -15.66 2.40 -17.90
CA GLY A 3 -16.11 1.10 -17.39
C GLY A 3 -15.00 0.26 -16.75
N HIS A 4 -13.79 0.29 -17.30
CA HIS A 4 -12.64 -0.44 -16.74
C HIS A 4 -12.20 0.16 -15.40
N LEU A 5 -12.19 1.49 -15.31
CA LEU A 5 -11.88 2.19 -14.06
C LEU A 5 -12.92 1.90 -12.96
N GLY A 6 -14.21 1.88 -13.31
CA GLY A 6 -15.28 1.49 -12.37
C GLY A 6 -15.16 0.05 -11.89
N SER A 7 -14.73 -0.88 -12.75
CA SER A 7 -14.46 -2.27 -12.38
C SER A 7 -13.31 -2.38 -11.37
N GLU A 8 -12.23 -1.63 -11.55
CA GLU A 8 -11.12 -1.60 -10.58
C GLU A 8 -11.57 -1.02 -9.23
N VAL A 9 -12.37 0.06 -9.22
CA VAL A 9 -12.94 0.61 -7.98
C VAL A 9 -13.82 -0.42 -7.27
N LYS A 10 -14.65 -1.17 -8.01
CA LYS A 10 -15.50 -2.22 -7.44
C LYS A 10 -14.68 -3.34 -6.80
N LYS A 11 -13.56 -3.75 -7.40
CA LYS A 11 -12.65 -4.76 -6.84
C LYS A 11 -12.04 -4.29 -5.53
N LEU A 12 -11.49 -3.07 -5.49
CA LEU A 12 -10.86 -2.50 -4.30
C LEU A 12 -11.85 -2.39 -3.13
N LEU A 13 -13.12 -2.06 -3.42
CA LEU A 13 -14.19 -2.10 -2.41
C LEU A 13 -14.49 -3.52 -1.93
N GLY A 14 -14.48 -4.51 -2.82
CA GLY A 14 -14.63 -5.92 -2.48
C GLY A 14 -13.48 -6.48 -1.63
N GLU A 15 -12.28 -5.91 -1.74
CA GLU A 15 -11.11 -6.22 -0.93
C GLU A 15 -11.14 -5.55 0.46
N GLY A 16 -12.12 -4.68 0.72
CA GLY A 16 -12.28 -3.99 2.01
C GLY A 16 -11.40 -2.74 2.15
N ILE A 17 -10.85 -2.20 1.05
CA ILE A 17 -10.06 -0.98 1.10
C ILE A 17 -10.98 0.22 1.41
N ALA A 18 -10.57 1.03 2.38
CA ALA A 18 -11.35 2.18 2.80
C ALA A 18 -11.57 3.17 1.63
N PRO A 19 -12.79 3.73 1.46
CA PRO A 19 -13.11 4.64 0.37
C PRO A 19 -12.18 5.85 0.27
N ASP A 20 -11.63 6.33 1.38
CA ASP A 20 -10.72 7.48 1.41
C ASP A 20 -9.39 7.19 0.70
N HIS A 21 -8.85 5.97 0.86
CA HIS A 21 -7.66 5.55 0.13
C HIS A 21 -7.94 5.41 -1.37
N ILE A 22 -9.12 4.92 -1.73
CA ILE A 22 -9.54 4.80 -3.14
C ILE A 22 -9.66 6.18 -3.79
N ARG A 23 -10.27 7.16 -3.11
CA ARG A 23 -10.35 8.56 -3.58
C ARG A 23 -8.96 9.17 -3.75
N ALA A 24 -8.07 8.97 -2.79
CA ALA A 24 -6.69 9.46 -2.86
C ALA A 24 -5.89 8.83 -4.02
N GLY A 25 -6.14 7.56 -4.35
CA GLY A 25 -5.56 6.91 -5.54
C GLY A 25 -6.18 7.41 -6.85
N LEU A 26 -7.48 7.68 -6.88
CA LEU A 26 -8.18 8.27 -8.04
C LEU A 26 -7.66 9.67 -8.38
N ASP A 27 -7.38 10.51 -7.38
CA ASP A 27 -6.84 11.85 -7.62
C ASP A 27 -5.43 11.78 -8.23
N ARG A 28 -4.58 10.87 -7.74
CA ARG A 28 -3.27 10.59 -8.33
C ARG A 28 -3.38 10.02 -9.74
N HIS A 29 -4.36 9.15 -9.98
CA HIS A 29 -4.61 8.55 -11.29
C HIS A 29 -4.98 9.61 -12.33
N ARG A 30 -5.87 10.55 -11.97
CA ARG A 30 -6.26 11.67 -12.82
C ARG A 30 -5.09 12.62 -13.10
N ALA A 31 -4.26 12.90 -12.10
CA ALA A 31 -3.09 13.76 -12.26
C ALA A 31 -2.04 13.15 -13.21
N LYS A 32 -1.82 11.83 -13.14
CA LYS A 32 -0.82 11.13 -13.96
C LYS A 32 -1.36 10.67 -15.33
N GLY A 33 -2.68 10.59 -15.52
CA GLY A 33 -3.31 10.20 -16.79
C GLY A 33 -3.05 8.73 -17.20
N LEU A 34 -2.84 7.84 -16.23
CA LEU A 34 -2.39 6.46 -16.48
C LEU A 34 -3.52 5.51 -16.91
N HIS A 35 -3.16 4.31 -17.37
CA HIS A 35 -4.13 3.26 -17.70
C HIS A 35 -4.92 2.83 -16.44
N PRO A 36 -6.23 2.49 -16.53
CA PRO A 36 -7.04 2.21 -15.33
C PRO A 36 -6.55 1.02 -14.49
N SER A 37 -5.86 0.03 -15.08
CA SER A 37 -5.25 -1.09 -14.34
C SER A 37 -4.14 -0.67 -13.38
N THR A 38 -3.68 0.58 -13.43
CA THR A 38 -2.71 1.14 -12.48
C THR A 38 -3.37 1.70 -11.21
N LEU A 39 -4.70 1.83 -11.20
CA LEU A 39 -5.44 2.36 -10.05
C LEU A 39 -5.14 1.60 -8.76
N PRO A 40 -5.14 0.24 -8.73
CA PRO A 40 -4.80 -0.49 -7.51
C PRO A 40 -3.43 -0.09 -6.97
N SER A 41 -2.40 0.00 -7.83
CA SER A 41 -1.06 0.40 -7.41
C SER A 41 -1.02 1.82 -6.82
N LEU A 42 -1.76 2.76 -7.41
CA LEU A 42 -1.82 4.14 -6.91
C LEU A 42 -2.58 4.26 -5.58
N VAL A 43 -3.57 3.40 -5.36
CA VAL A 43 -4.27 3.30 -4.07
C VAL A 43 -3.32 2.76 -3.00
N HIS A 44 -2.57 1.70 -3.29
CA HIS A 44 -1.56 1.18 -2.37
C HIS A 44 -0.43 2.19 -2.10
N GLU A 45 0.01 2.92 -3.13
CA GLU A 45 0.95 4.05 -2.97
C GLU A 45 0.36 5.10 -2.01
N ALA A 46 -0.92 5.46 -2.17
CA ALA A 46 -1.60 6.41 -1.29
C ALA A 46 -1.72 5.92 0.15
N MET A 47 -2.00 4.63 0.35
CA MET A 47 -2.07 3.99 1.65
C MET A 47 -0.71 3.98 2.34
N ASN A 48 0.34 3.65 1.60
CA ASN A 48 1.71 3.61 2.13
C ASN A 48 2.29 5.00 2.38
N ALA A 49 1.81 6.02 1.67
CA ALA A 49 2.21 7.41 1.85
C ALA A 49 1.48 8.10 3.02
N ALA A 50 0.35 7.55 3.48
CA ALA A 50 -0.28 8.02 4.69
C ALA A 50 0.70 7.74 5.86
N PRO A 51 1.07 8.75 6.67
CA PRO A 51 1.91 8.51 7.81
C PRO A 51 1.15 7.54 8.72
N THR A 52 1.61 6.30 8.78
CA THR A 52 1.24 5.40 9.86
C THR A 52 1.53 6.17 11.14
N ALA A 53 0.52 6.32 11.99
CA ALA A 53 0.65 7.03 13.26
C ALA A 53 1.60 6.25 14.18
N SER A 54 2.90 6.34 13.91
CA SER A 54 4.05 5.92 14.68
C SER A 54 5.26 6.26 13.81
N GLY A 55 5.95 7.34 14.17
CA GLY A 55 7.19 7.77 13.54
C GLY A 55 8.33 6.77 13.78
N THR A 56 8.23 5.58 13.21
CA THR A 56 9.38 4.71 13.03
C THR A 56 10.20 5.29 11.90
N ALA A 57 11.14 6.16 12.28
CA ALA A 57 12.26 6.52 11.42
C ALA A 57 12.85 5.22 10.84
N HIS A 58 13.21 5.25 9.56
CA HIS A 58 13.83 4.13 8.88
C HIS A 58 15.00 3.58 9.73
N GLN A 59 14.87 2.33 10.17
CA GLN A 59 15.92 1.61 10.90
C GLN A 59 16.66 0.72 9.91
N SER A 60 17.98 0.85 9.88
CA SER A 60 18.81 -0.11 9.14
C SER A 60 18.67 -1.49 9.78
N TRP A 61 18.47 -2.52 8.94
CA TRP A 61 18.43 -3.90 9.42
C TRP A 61 19.74 -4.21 10.13
N THR A 62 19.65 -4.42 11.45
CA THR A 62 20.77 -4.80 12.29
C THR A 62 20.54 -6.24 12.73
N ASN A 63 21.48 -7.13 12.42
CA ASN A 63 21.40 -8.53 12.82
C ASN A 63 21.28 -8.60 14.35
N PRO A 64 20.30 -9.33 14.92
CA PRO A 64 20.19 -9.51 16.36
C PRO A 64 21.53 -9.94 16.96
N THR A 65 21.96 -9.25 18.01
CA THR A 65 23.23 -9.54 18.71
C THR A 65 23.21 -10.93 19.32
N ASP A 66 22.02 -11.45 19.63
CA ASP A 66 21.77 -12.81 20.05
C ASP A 66 20.92 -13.55 19.01
N VAL A 67 21.61 -14.29 18.15
CA VAL A 67 21.00 -15.07 17.06
C VAL A 67 20.17 -16.25 17.62
N ALA A 68 20.58 -16.83 18.75
CA ALA A 68 19.90 -17.96 19.37
C ALA A 68 18.54 -17.55 19.96
N ALA A 69 18.44 -16.35 20.53
CA ALA A 69 17.21 -15.75 21.01
C ALA A 69 16.27 -15.33 19.86
N ALA A 70 16.82 -14.88 18.73
CA ALA A 70 16.02 -14.39 17.61
C ALA A 70 15.43 -15.49 16.74
N TYR A 71 16.16 -16.59 16.54
CA TYR A 71 15.76 -17.66 15.62
C TYR A 71 15.39 -18.98 16.31
N GLY A 72 15.52 -19.05 17.65
CA GLY A 72 15.26 -20.25 18.43
C GLY A 72 16.34 -21.28 18.13
N GLY A 73 17.37 -21.33 18.98
CA GLY A 73 18.52 -22.21 18.78
C GLY A 73 18.16 -23.68 18.69
N ASP A 74 18.01 -24.18 17.46
CA ASP A 74 18.23 -25.57 17.07
C ASP A 74 18.58 -25.57 15.57
N LEU A 75 19.87 -25.76 15.26
CA LEU A 75 20.42 -26.01 13.93
C LEU A 75 21.19 -27.33 13.96
#